data_AF-A0A7X9AKL7-F1
#
_entry.id   AF-A0A7X9AKL7-F1
#
_cell.length_a   1.000
_cell.length_b   1.000
_cell.length_c   1.000
_cell.angle_alpha   90.00
_cell.angle_beta   90.00
_cell.angle_gamma   90.00
#
_symmetry.space_group_name_H-M   'P 1'
#
loop_
_entity.id
_entity.type
_entity.pdbx_description
1 polymer ?
#
loop_
_entity_poly.entity_id
_entity_poly.type
_entity_poly.pdbx_seq_one_letter_code
_entity_poly.pdbx_strand_id
1 'polypeptide(L)'
;TTRVKPYYIFHPKTVKGTSHFWVKIEEGMEIMESLRGRTSGLAIPTYIINGPNGLGKTPIMPNYMLCLGKDKATFRNWQGEFFEVENFSHDA
;
A
#
# COMPACT_ATOMS: atom_id res chain seq x y z
N THR A 1 -11.40 24.24 10.63
CA THR A 1 -10.81 22.97 10.17
C THR A 1 -10.39 23.12 8.72
N THR A 2 -9.30 22.46 8.30
CA THR A 2 -8.69 22.69 6.97
C THR A 2 -9.34 21.88 5.83
N ARG A 3 -10.20 20.89 6.12
CA ARG A 3 -10.98 20.09 5.15
C ARG A 3 -10.16 19.53 3.96
N VAL A 4 -8.91 19.14 4.21
CA VAL A 4 -8.03 18.50 3.23
C VAL A 4 -8.02 16.99 3.44
N LYS A 5 -8.16 16.23 2.36
CA LYS A 5 -8.02 14.76 2.35
C LYS A 5 -6.74 14.36 1.62
N PRO A 6 -5.80 13.66 2.27
CA PRO A 6 -4.67 13.05 1.59
C PRO A 6 -5.15 12.11 0.48
N TYR A 7 -4.60 12.25 -0.72
CA TYR A 7 -5.01 11.44 -1.87
C TYR A 7 -3.87 10.55 -2.38
N TYR A 8 -2.75 11.14 -2.79
CA TYR A 8 -1.59 10.39 -3.25
C TYR A 8 -0.31 10.78 -2.54
N ILE A 9 0.54 9.78 -2.29
CA ILE A 9 1.98 9.95 -2.13
C ILE A 9 2.61 9.45 -3.43
N PHE A 10 3.38 10.31 -4.10
CA PHE A 10 4.08 9.93 -5.32
C PHE A 10 5.47 9.41 -4.98
N HIS A 11 5.83 8.24 -5.50
CA HIS A 11 7.22 7.84 -5.54
C HIS A 11 8.00 8.81 -6.46
N PRO A 12 9.16 9.34 -6.02
CA PRO A 12 9.95 10.27 -6.82
C PRO A 12 10.31 9.69 -8.19
N LYS A 13 10.20 10.51 -9.24
CA LYS A 13 10.70 10.14 -10.57
C LYS A 13 12.19 10.42 -10.65
N THR A 14 12.91 9.54 -11.35
CA THR A 14 14.33 9.68 -11.65
C THR A 14 14.56 10.69 -12.77
N VAL A 15 14.44 11.97 -12.44
CA VAL A 15 14.69 13.09 -13.36
C VAL A 15 16.11 13.61 -13.14
N LYS A 16 16.74 14.11 -14.21
CA LYS A 16 18.08 14.73 -14.12
C LYS A 16 18.07 15.86 -13.08
N GLY A 17 19.03 15.82 -12.15
CA GLY A 17 19.17 16.83 -11.09
C GLY A 17 18.39 16.56 -9.81
N THR A 18 17.60 15.48 -9.73
CA THR A 18 16.79 15.16 -8.53
C THR A 18 17.34 14.00 -7.69
N SER A 19 18.59 13.56 -7.91
CA SER A 19 19.15 12.36 -7.27
C SER A 19 19.13 12.40 -5.74
N HIS A 20 19.25 13.58 -5.14
CA HIS A 20 19.17 13.79 -3.69
C HIS A 20 17.75 13.61 -3.12
N PHE A 21 16.72 13.54 -3.97
CA PHE A 21 15.35 13.19 -3.59
C PHE A 21 15.00 11.73 -3.89
N TRP A 22 15.91 10.96 -4.50
CA TRP A 22 15.63 9.57 -4.81
C TRP A 22 15.64 8.76 -3.53
N VAL A 23 14.63 7.93 -3.38
CA VAL A 23 14.46 7.03 -2.23
C VAL A 23 14.16 5.63 -2.73
N LYS A 24 14.44 4.64 -1.92
CA LYS A 24 14.03 3.26 -2.20
C LYS A 24 12.51 3.13 -2.12
N ILE A 25 11.93 2.12 -2.77
CA ILE A 25 10.48 1.88 -2.71
C ILE A 25 10.08 1.50 -1.28
N GLU A 26 10.94 0.74 -0.62
CA GLU A 26 10.87 0.27 0.76
C GLU A 26 10.59 1.42 1.74
N GLU A 27 11.26 2.57 1.59
CA GLU A 27 11.05 3.76 2.42
C GLU A 27 9.60 4.27 2.35
N GLY A 28 9.04 4.33 1.14
CA GLY A 28 7.63 4.72 0.97
C GLY A 28 6.67 3.66 1.49
N MET A 29 7.04 2.37 1.43
CA MET A 29 6.27 1.28 2.00
C MET A 29 6.27 1.32 3.53
N GLU A 30 7.40 1.65 4.15
CA GLU A 30 7.53 1.86 5.60
C GLU A 30 6.66 3.02 6.08
N ILE A 31 6.60 4.12 5.33
CA ILE A 31 5.67 5.21 5.59
C ILE A 31 4.23 4.68 5.57
N MET A 32 3.85 3.93 4.53
CA MET A 32 2.49 3.38 4.44
C MET A 32 2.16 2.43 5.60
N GLU A 33 3.15 1.66 6.09
CA GLU A 33 2.97 0.80 7.28
C GLU A 33 2.85 1.55 8.58
N SER A 34 3.58 2.66 8.74
CA SER A 34 3.43 3.51 9.91
C SER A 34 2.05 4.18 9.95
N LEU A 35 1.48 4.53 8.81
CA LEU A 35 0.20 5.22 8.72
C LEU A 35 -1.00 4.29 8.94
N ARG A 36 -1.02 3.14 8.26
CA ARG A 36 -2.19 2.26 8.27
C ARG A 36 -2.38 1.59 9.62
N GLY A 37 -3.61 1.61 10.12
CA GLY A 37 -3.96 1.08 11.45
C GLY A 37 -3.66 2.03 12.61
N ARG A 38 -2.80 3.05 12.42
CA ARG A 38 -2.47 4.04 13.46
C ARG A 38 -3.21 5.36 13.32
N THR A 39 -3.80 5.64 12.15
CA THR A 39 -4.57 6.85 11.87
C THR A 39 -5.92 6.52 11.22
N SER A 40 -6.82 7.50 11.16
CA SER A 40 -8.11 7.34 10.47
C SER A 40 -7.91 6.87 9.02
N GLY A 41 -8.75 5.95 8.55
CA GLY A 41 -8.72 5.48 7.15
C GLY A 41 -8.83 6.61 6.12
N LEU A 42 -9.50 7.73 6.47
CA LEU A 42 -9.61 8.92 5.61
C LEU A 42 -8.30 9.70 5.48
N ALA A 43 -7.36 9.50 6.41
CA ALA A 43 -6.04 10.12 6.41
C ALA A 43 -4.98 9.29 5.66
N ILE A 44 -5.32 8.07 5.22
CA ILE A 44 -4.39 7.18 4.52
C ILE A 44 -4.41 7.50 3.01
N PRO A 45 -3.35 8.09 2.46
CA PRO A 45 -3.24 8.29 1.01
C PRO A 45 -2.96 6.96 0.30
N THR A 46 -3.03 6.97 -1.02
CA THR A 46 -2.51 5.88 -1.85
C THR A 46 -1.06 6.18 -2.22
N TYR A 47 -0.14 5.26 -1.94
CA TYR A 47 1.23 5.38 -2.42
C TYR A 47 1.29 4.83 -3.85
N ILE A 48 1.81 5.62 -4.78
CA ILE A 48 1.81 5.29 -6.21
C ILE A 48 3.19 5.39 -6.84
N ILE A 49 3.47 4.42 -7.71
CA ILE A 49 4.60 4.43 -8.63
C ILE A 49 4.06 4.75 -10.02
N ASN A 50 4.72 5.67 -10.73
CA ASN A 50 4.41 5.90 -12.13
C ASN A 50 5.15 4.87 -12.98
N GLY A 51 4.41 3.99 -13.64
CA GLY A 51 5.02 3.03 -14.56
C GLY A 51 5.68 3.75 -15.76
N PRO A 52 6.78 3.20 -16.31
CA PRO A 52 7.43 3.77 -17.49
C PRO A 52 6.47 3.78 -18.68
N ASN A 53 6.74 4.61 -19.69
CA ASN A 53 6.00 4.64 -20.95
C ASN A 53 4.47 4.84 -20.81
N GLY A 54 4.02 5.54 -19.76
CA GLY A 54 2.60 5.85 -19.61
C GLY A 54 1.75 4.70 -19.07
N LEU A 55 2.35 3.69 -18.45
CA LEU A 55 1.62 2.59 -17.77
C LEU A 55 0.76 3.03 -16.56
N GLY A 56 0.75 4.33 -16.25
CA GLY A 56 -0.16 4.92 -15.28
C GLY A 56 0.38 4.96 -13.85
N LYS A 57 -0.50 5.33 -12.92
CA LYS A 57 -0.24 5.44 -11.48
C LYS A 57 -0.57 4.10 -10.82
N THR A 58 0.44 3.26 -10.64
CA THR A 58 0.28 1.94 -10.04
C THR A 58 0.28 2.09 -8.52
N PRO A 59 -0.84 1.78 -7.83
CA PRO A 59 -0.88 1.80 -6.38
C PRO A 59 -0.07 0.65 -5.82
N ILE A 60 0.68 0.94 -4.76
CA ILE A 60 1.38 -0.07 -3.97
C ILE A 60 0.98 0.10 -2.51
N MET A 61 0.83 -1.05 -1.84
CA MET A 61 0.38 -1.12 -0.46
C MET A 61 1.11 -2.26 0.23
N PRO A 62 1.25 -2.19 1.56
CA PRO A 62 1.83 -3.29 2.31
C PRO A 62 1.04 -4.59 2.12
N ASN A 63 1.77 -5.69 2.09
CA ASN A 63 1.19 -7.02 1.88
C ASN A 63 0.52 -7.50 3.17
N TYR A 64 -0.80 -7.37 3.25
CA TYR A 64 -1.58 -7.90 4.38
C TYR A 64 -2.12 -9.31 4.10
N MET A 65 -2.40 -9.65 2.84
CA MET A 65 -2.69 -11.03 2.44
C MET A 65 -1.36 -11.74 2.16
N LEU A 66 -1.14 -12.85 2.84
CA LEU A 66 0.13 -13.57 2.80
C LEU A 66 0.03 -14.84 1.95
N CYS A 67 -1.10 -15.53 2.05
CA CYS A 67 -1.38 -16.75 1.31
C CYS A 67 -2.85 -16.80 0.93
N LEU A 68 -3.13 -17.23 -0.29
CA LEU A 68 -4.48 -17.50 -0.79
C LEU A 68 -4.56 -18.99 -1.13
N GLY A 69 -5.13 -19.77 -0.21
CA GLY A 69 -5.41 -21.19 -0.41
C GLY A 69 -6.78 -21.42 -1.07
N LYS A 70 -7.08 -22.69 -1.32
CA LYS A 70 -8.34 -23.10 -1.97
C LYS A 70 -9.57 -22.77 -1.13
N ASP A 71 -9.51 -23.06 0.17
CA ASP A 71 -10.65 -22.94 1.08
C ASP A 71 -10.40 -21.93 2.22
N LYS A 72 -9.20 -21.34 2.28
CA LYS A 72 -8.78 -20.40 3.32
C LYS A 72 -7.79 -19.37 2.78
N ALA A 73 -7.78 -18.18 3.36
CA ALA A 73 -6.80 -17.14 3.12
C ALA A 73 -6.13 -16.71 4.44
N THR A 74 -4.81 -16.51 4.41
CA THR A 74 -4.02 -16.09 5.56
C THR A 74 -3.63 -14.63 5.42
N PHE A 75 -3.82 -13.87 6.50
CA PHE A 75 -3.55 -12.45 6.57
C PHE A 75 -2.65 -12.11 7.76
N ARG A 76 -2.02 -10.94 7.69
CA ARG A 76 -1.55 -10.20 8.86
C ARG A 76 -2.31 -8.89 8.98
N ASN A 77 -2.51 -8.41 10.20
CA ASN A 77 -2.99 -7.06 10.45
C ASN A 77 -1.82 -6.05 10.55
N TRP A 78 -2.15 -4.79 10.87
CA TRP A 78 -1.17 -3.71 11.04
C TRP A 78 -0.28 -3.85 12.28
N GLN A 79 -0.69 -4.66 13.27
CA GLN A 79 0.09 -5.01 14.46
C GLN A 79 1.05 -6.19 14.21
N GLY A 80 0.94 -6.84 13.04
CA GLY A 80 1.70 -8.04 12.71
C GLY A 80 1.08 -9.33 13.24
N GLU A 81 -0.15 -9.28 13.76
CA GLU A 81 -0.88 -10.48 14.18
C GLU A 81 -1.46 -11.19 12.96
N PHE A 82 -1.37 -12.52 12.96
CA PHE A 82 -1.83 -13.36 11.86
C PHE A 82 -3.24 -13.88 12.14
N PHE A 83 -4.06 -13.95 11.09
CA PHE A 83 -5.37 -14.57 11.17
C PHE A 83 -5.74 -15.24 9.84
N GLU A 84 -6.62 -16.23 9.92
CA GLU A 84 -7.16 -16.94 8.75
C GLU A 84 -8.63 -16.58 8.57
N VAL A 85 -9.06 -16.53 7.31
CA VAL A 85 -10.47 -16.40 6.94
C VAL A 85 -10.82 -17.54 6.00
N GLU A 86 -11.99 -18.14 6.20
CA GLU A 86 -12.58 -19.10 5.28
C GLU A 86 -12.82 -18.45 3.91
N ASN A 87 -12.41 -19.13 2.84
CA ASN A 87 -12.43 -18.63 1.47
C ASN A 87 -12.97 -19.68 0.50
N PHE A 88 -14.18 -20.17 0.76
CA PHE A 88 -14.89 -21.07 -0.15
C PHE A 88 -16.05 -20.34 -0.83
N SER A 89 -16.31 -20.70 -2.09
CA SER A 89 -17.55 -20.29 -2.79
C SER A 89 -18.70 -21.13 -2.25
N HIS A 90 -19.80 -20.50 -1.86
CA HIS A 90 -21.02 -21.22 -1.48
C HIS A 90 -21.76 -21.84 -2.67
N ASP A 91 -21.32 -21.53 -3.89
CA ASP A 91 -21.90 -22.05 -5.11
C ASP A 91 -20.90 -22.97 -5.83
N ALA A 92 -21.14 -24.28 -5.72
CA ALA A 92 -20.71 -25.33 -6.62
C ALA A 92 -21.79 -26.43 -6.65
#